data_AF-A0A4C1W6K7-F1
#
_entry.id   AF-A0A4C1W6K7-F1
#
_cell.length_a   1.000
_cell.length_b   1.000
_cell.length_c   1.000
_cell.angle_alpha   90.00
_cell.angle_beta   90.00
_cell.angle_gamma   90.00
#
_symmetry.space_group_name_H-M   'P 1'
#
loop_
_entity.id
_entity.type
_entity.pdbx_description
1 polymer ?
#
loop_
_entity_poly.entity_id
_entity_poly.type
_entity_poly.pdbx_seq_one_letter_code
_entity_poly.pdbx_strand_id
1 'polypeptide(L)'
;MSEVKNEEWSNLMEDISPSYQAFWKLTKALKSEGYLPTPPLKKPDSSFADDDSEKAECLADSLELQCSHTIPPNDSHYINRSEEEIRQKTSLEPRDNLSSFSLDKVQKPVKN
;
A
#
# COMPACT_ATOMS: atom_id res chain seq x y z
N MET A 1 31.55 3.01 11.28
CA MET A 1 31.43 2.97 9.79
C MET A 1 30.05 3.38 9.27
N SER A 2 29.06 3.64 10.14
CA SER A 2 27.72 4.17 9.79
C SER A 2 27.68 5.70 9.70
N GLU A 3 28.54 6.40 10.45
CA GLU A 3 28.57 7.87 10.53
C GLU A 3 28.94 8.53 9.19
N VAL A 4 29.93 7.99 8.48
CA VAL A 4 30.37 8.50 7.16
C VAL A 4 29.23 8.54 6.15
N LYS A 5 28.33 7.54 6.18
CA LYS A 5 27.17 7.54 5.26
C LYS A 5 26.22 8.70 5.59
N ASN A 6 25.98 8.98 6.87
CA ASN A 6 25.06 10.04 7.28
C ASN A 6 25.61 11.44 7.00
N GLU A 7 26.93 11.63 7.11
CA GLU A 7 27.61 12.90 6.77
C GLU A 7 27.56 13.18 5.26
N GLU A 8 27.83 12.17 4.42
CA GLU A 8 27.71 12.29 2.96
C GLU A 8 26.28 12.66 2.53
N TRP A 9 25.26 12.05 3.14
CA TRP A 9 23.87 12.42 2.89
C TRP A 9 23.52 13.82 3.39
N SER A 10 24.09 14.28 4.52
CA SER A 10 23.86 15.65 5.00
C SER A 10 24.47 16.68 4.06
N ASN A 11 25.69 16.46 3.58
CA ASN A 11 26.37 17.36 2.64
C ASN A 11 25.61 17.47 1.31
N LEU A 12 25.12 16.34 0.78
CA LEU A 12 24.28 16.32 -0.42
C LEU A 12 22.96 17.09 -0.24
N MET A 13 22.46 17.18 0.99
CA MET A 13 21.22 17.91 1.31
C MET A 13 21.42 19.41 1.54
N GLU A 14 22.66 19.91 1.58
CA GLU A 14 22.96 21.35 1.56
C GLU A 14 22.87 21.94 0.14
N ASP A 15 23.14 21.13 -0.90
CA ASP A 15 23.17 21.57 -2.31
C ASP A 15 21.82 21.52 -3.04
N ILE A 16 20.78 20.94 -2.41
CA ILE A 16 19.43 20.89 -2.97
C ILE A 16 18.70 22.22 -2.82
N SER A 17 17.88 22.54 -3.82
CA SER A 17 17.01 23.72 -3.81
C SER A 17 16.22 23.85 -2.49
N PRO A 18 16.06 25.07 -1.91
CA PRO A 18 15.36 25.29 -0.65
C PRO A 18 13.95 24.69 -0.58
N SER A 19 13.27 24.54 -1.72
CA SER A 19 11.96 23.90 -1.80
C SER A 19 12.01 22.38 -1.56
N TYR A 20 13.06 21.71 -2.01
CA TYR A 20 13.26 20.28 -1.79
C TYR A 20 13.70 19.98 -0.36
N GLN A 21 14.42 20.91 0.29
CA GLN A 21 14.74 20.81 1.71
C GLN A 21 13.48 20.86 2.59
N ALA A 22 12.50 21.70 2.24
CA ALA A 22 11.20 21.74 2.92
C ALA A 22 10.41 20.43 2.71
N PHE A 23 10.38 19.92 1.48
CA PHE A 23 9.78 18.61 1.18
C PHE A 23 10.47 17.48 1.95
N TRP A 24 11.79 17.48 2.03
CA TRP A 24 12.54 16.49 2.80
C TRP A 24 12.25 16.57 4.31
N LYS A 25 12.22 17.78 4.88
CA LYS A 25 11.86 17.99 6.30
C LYS A 25 10.45 17.48 6.59
N LEU A 26 9.49 17.76 5.70
CA LEU A 26 8.13 17.22 5.78
C LEU A 26 8.12 15.69 5.67
N THR A 27 8.87 15.11 4.74
CA THR A 27 8.94 13.66 4.56
C THR A 27 9.60 12.97 5.76
N LYS A 28 10.65 13.57 6.34
CA LYS A 28 11.31 13.11 7.56
C LYS A 28 10.34 13.14 8.76
N ALA A 29 9.62 14.24 8.94
CA ALA A 29 8.60 14.36 9.98
C ALA A 29 7.49 13.31 9.80
N LEU A 30 7.02 13.13 8.57
CA LEU A 30 6.00 12.14 8.22
C LEU A 30 6.47 10.69 8.45
N LYS A 31 7.75 10.38 8.14
CA LYS A 31 8.30 9.04 8.42
C LYS A 31 8.46 8.77 9.92
N SER A 32 8.66 9.79 10.75
CA SER A 32 8.69 9.62 12.22
C SER A 32 7.31 9.55 12.87
N GLU A 33 6.27 10.07 12.21
CA GLU A 33 4.93 10.23 12.80
C GLU A 33 3.96 9.07 12.51
N GLY A 34 4.32 8.09 11.66
CA GLY A 34 3.34 7.13 11.18
C GLY A 34 3.80 5.69 10.94
N TYR A 35 5.04 5.32 11.27
CA TYR A 35 5.40 3.90 11.24
C TYR A 35 4.93 3.24 12.54
N LEU A 36 3.62 3.07 12.66
CA LEU A 36 3.10 2.07 13.58
C LEU A 36 3.51 0.72 12.99
N PRO A 37 4.42 -0.03 13.64
CA PRO A 37 4.67 -1.39 13.22
C PRO A 37 3.31 -2.09 13.23
N THR A 38 2.92 -2.65 12.09
CA THR A 38 1.72 -3.48 12.00
C THR A 38 1.81 -4.48 13.16
N PRO A 39 0.78 -4.58 14.02
CA PRO A 39 0.81 -5.49 15.15
C PRO A 39 1.19 -6.88 14.65
N PRO A 40 2.12 -7.58 15.34
CA PRO A 40 2.53 -8.91 14.92
C PRO A 40 1.31 -9.81 14.76
N LEU A 41 1.13 -10.34 13.55
CA LEU A 41 0.03 -11.26 13.28
C LEU A 41 0.32 -12.57 14.00
N LYS A 42 -0.69 -13.08 14.70
CA LYS A 42 -0.57 -14.32 15.46
C LYS A 42 -1.21 -15.45 14.67
N LYS A 43 -0.46 -16.52 14.54
CA LYS A 43 -0.95 -17.79 14.06
C LYS A 43 -1.91 -18.42 15.06
N PRO A 44 -2.73 -19.40 14.62
CA PRO A 44 -3.59 -20.18 15.51
C PRO A 44 -2.82 -20.95 16.59
N ASP A 45 -1.54 -21.26 16.37
CA ASP A 45 -0.63 -21.87 17.34
C ASP A 45 0.02 -20.87 18.32
N SER A 46 -0.42 -19.61 18.31
CA SER A 46 0.09 -18.48 19.10
C SER A 46 1.51 -18.01 18.75
N SER A 47 2.15 -18.59 17.73
CA SER A 47 3.40 -18.07 17.18
C SER A 47 3.16 -16.79 16.36
N PHE A 48 4.23 -16.04 16.11
CA PHE A 48 4.17 -14.82 15.32
C PHE A 48 4.47 -15.12 13.86
N ALA A 49 3.72 -14.50 12.97
CA ALA A 49 4.00 -14.54 11.55
C ALA A 49 5.15 -13.59 11.20
N ASP A 50 6.31 -14.15 10.92
CA ASP A 50 7.54 -13.41 10.65
C ASP A 50 7.63 -13.02 9.17
N ASP A 51 7.34 -13.98 8.27
CA ASP A 51 7.38 -13.75 6.83
C ASP A 51 6.04 -13.25 6.25
N ASP A 52 6.06 -12.64 5.06
CA ASP A 52 4.86 -12.04 4.48
C ASP A 52 3.86 -13.09 3.93
N SER A 53 4.33 -14.30 3.60
CA SER A 53 3.46 -15.42 3.19
C SER A 53 2.64 -15.93 4.38
N GLU A 54 3.30 -16.08 5.51
CA GLU A 54 2.75 -16.49 6.80
C GLU A 54 1.73 -15.46 7.32
N LYS A 55 2.03 -14.17 7.14
CA LYS A 55 1.09 -13.08 7.44
C LYS A 55 -0.15 -13.14 6.54
N ALA A 56 0.02 -13.42 5.25
CA ALA A 56 -1.09 -13.54 4.32
C ALA A 56 -2.01 -14.73 4.69
N GLU A 57 -1.43 -15.87 5.08
CA GLU A 57 -2.17 -17.03 5.58
C GLU A 57 -2.94 -16.70 6.86
N CYS A 58 -2.31 -16.08 7.86
CA CYS A 58 -2.96 -15.67 9.10
C CYS A 58 -4.14 -14.71 8.87
N LEU A 59 -4.02 -13.80 7.90
CA LEU A 59 -5.11 -12.91 7.51
C LEU A 59 -6.25 -13.66 6.83
N ALA A 60 -5.94 -14.60 5.93
CA ALA A 60 -6.94 -15.43 5.26
C ALA A 60 -7.74 -16.25 6.28
N ASP A 61 -7.06 -16.93 7.21
CA ASP A 61 -7.67 -17.73 8.28
C ASP A 61 -8.56 -16.86 9.20
N SER A 62 -8.07 -15.67 9.57
CA SER A 62 -8.82 -14.73 10.41
C SER A 62 -10.09 -14.23 9.71
N LEU A 63 -10.01 -13.96 8.41
CA LEU A 63 -11.15 -13.56 7.60
C LEU A 63 -12.13 -14.71 7.41
N GLU A 64 -11.66 -15.92 7.12
CA GLU A 64 -12.50 -17.11 7.02
C GLU A 64 -13.29 -17.34 8.32
N LEU A 65 -12.61 -17.25 9.46
CA LEU A 65 -13.24 -17.41 10.77
C LEU A 65 -14.31 -16.33 11.02
N GLN A 66 -14.03 -15.06 10.70
CA GLN A 66 -15.00 -13.97 10.84
C GLN A 66 -16.19 -14.12 9.87
N CYS A 67 -15.92 -14.57 8.65
CA CYS A 67 -16.94 -14.76 7.62
C CYS A 67 -17.83 -15.97 7.93
N SER A 68 -17.31 -17.03 8.54
CA SER A 68 -18.08 -18.23 8.90
C SER A 68 -19.31 -17.94 9.75
N HIS A 69 -19.27 -16.89 10.58
CA HIS A 69 -20.37 -16.49 11.45
C HIS A 69 -21.35 -15.51 10.80
N THR A 70 -20.95 -14.87 9.71
CA THR A 70 -21.73 -13.82 9.02
C THR A 70 -22.36 -14.35 7.73
N ILE A 71 -21.89 -15.49 7.22
CA ILE A 71 -22.47 -16.16 6.05
C ILE A 71 -23.78 -16.83 6.47
N PRO A 72 -24.95 -16.36 6.00
CA PRO A 72 -26.19 -17.10 6.19
C PRO A 72 -26.10 -18.45 5.46
N PRO A 73 -26.73 -19.51 5.99
CA PRO A 73 -26.65 -20.84 5.41
C PRO A 73 -27.16 -20.82 3.97
N ASN A 74 -26.24 -21.05 3.03
CA ASN A 74 -26.46 -21.27 1.60
C ASN A 74 -27.72 -20.57 1.03
N ASP A 75 -27.75 -19.25 1.09
CA ASP A 75 -28.80 -18.47 0.43
C ASP A 75 -28.54 -18.47 -1.08
N SER A 76 -29.17 -19.41 -1.79
CA SER A 76 -29.09 -19.56 -3.24
C SER A 76 -29.34 -18.26 -3.99
N HIS A 77 -30.17 -17.36 -3.44
CA HIS A 77 -30.42 -16.05 -4.06
C HIS A 77 -29.24 -15.09 -3.94
N TYR A 78 -28.48 -15.16 -2.84
CA TYR A 78 -27.27 -14.36 -2.65
C TYR A 78 -26.15 -14.81 -3.60
N ILE A 79 -25.93 -16.12 -3.72
CA ILE A 79 -24.91 -16.71 -4.61
C ILE A 79 -25.18 -16.31 -6.06
N ASN A 80 -26.40 -16.55 -6.56
CA ASN A 80 -26.80 -16.17 -7.92
C ASN A 80 -26.63 -14.66 -8.19
N ARG A 81 -26.93 -13.79 -7.21
CA ARG A 81 -26.74 -12.34 -7.34
C ARG A 81 -25.27 -11.96 -7.45
N SER A 82 -24.41 -12.58 -6.65
CA SER A 82 -22.96 -12.32 -6.67
C SER A 82 -22.31 -12.79 -7.98
N GLU A 83 -22.68 -13.98 -8.47
CA GLU A 83 -22.20 -14.51 -9.76
C GLU A 83 -22.64 -13.65 -10.94
N GLU A 84 -23.88 -13.15 -10.93
CA GLU A 84 -24.36 -12.20 -11.93
C GLU A 84 -23.52 -10.92 -11.92
N GLU A 85 -23.27 -10.33 -10.76
CA GLU A 85 -22.50 -9.09 -10.64
C GLU A 85 -21.04 -9.25 -11.12
N ILE A 86 -20.39 -10.38 -10.80
CA ILE A 86 -19.04 -10.71 -11.28
C ILE A 86 -19.04 -10.82 -12.81
N ARG A 87 -20.04 -11.50 -13.40
CA ARG A 87 -20.14 -11.66 -14.85
C ARG A 87 -20.34 -10.33 -15.56
N GLN A 88 -21.14 -9.43 -15.00
CA GLN A 88 -21.34 -8.08 -15.54
C GLN A 88 -20.05 -7.25 -15.48
N LYS A 89 -19.32 -7.29 -14.35
CA LYS A 89 -18.03 -6.58 -14.20
C LYS A 89 -16.95 -7.12 -15.15
N THR A 90 -16.91 -8.43 -15.35
CA THR A 90 -15.96 -9.08 -16.27
C THR A 90 -16.31 -8.84 -17.74
N SER A 91 -17.59 -8.61 -18.05
CA SER A 91 -18.06 -8.23 -19.38
C SER A 91 -17.85 -6.74 -19.68
N LEU A 92 -17.57 -5.90 -18.67
CA LEU A 92 -17.22 -4.51 -18.89
C LEU A 92 -15.74 -4.43 -19.29
N GLU A 93 -15.47 -3.79 -20.43
CA GLU A 93 -14.10 -3.37 -20.79
C GLU A 93 -13.49 -2.54 -19.65
N PRO A 94 -12.20 -2.74 -19.31
CA PRO A 94 -11.49 -1.89 -18.37
C PRO A 94 -11.70 -0.44 -18.79
N ARG A 95 -12.42 0.34 -17.98
CA ARG A 95 -12.49 1.77 -18.23
C ARG A 95 -11.12 2.37 -17.96
N ASP A 96 -10.38 2.63 -19.03
CA ASP A 96 -9.19 3.48 -19.10
C ASP A 96 -9.51 4.94 -18.71
N ASN A 97 -10.09 5.15 -17.52
CA ASN A 97 -10.37 6.47 -16.96
C ASN A 97 -9.13 7.09 -16.29
N LEU A 98 -7.94 6.60 -16.59
CA LEU A 98 -6.72 7.36 -16.35
C LEU A 98 -6.45 8.15 -17.61
N SER A 99 -7.07 9.34 -17.69
CA SER A 99 -6.65 10.40 -18.60
C SER A 99 -5.14 10.44 -18.59
N SER A 100 -4.53 10.01 -19.70
CA SER A 100 -3.10 9.89 -19.87
C SER A 100 -2.47 11.18 -19.40
N PHE A 101 -1.73 11.13 -18.29
CA PHE A 101 -1.01 12.28 -17.78
C PHE A 101 -0.14 12.81 -18.92
N SER A 102 -0.47 14.00 -19.43
CA SER A 102 0.22 14.57 -20.58
C SER A 102 1.65 14.90 -20.16
N LEU A 103 2.60 14.21 -20.80
CA LEU A 103 4.04 14.27 -20.51
C LEU A 103 4.64 15.66 -20.83
N ASP A 104 3.90 16.49 -21.56
CA ASP A 104 4.25 17.88 -21.89
C ASP A 104 4.42 18.78 -20.65
N LYS A 105 3.75 18.47 -19.53
CA LYS A 105 3.91 19.20 -18.27
C LYS A 105 5.25 18.96 -17.57
N VAL A 106 5.94 17.86 -17.86
CA VAL A 106 7.16 17.45 -17.15
C VAL A 106 8.44 17.86 -17.88
N GLN A 107 8.34 18.27 -19.16
CA GLN A 107 9.51 18.60 -19.98
C GLN A 107 9.65 20.10 -20.23
N LYS A 108 9.78 20.91 -19.17
CA LYS A 108 10.35 22.26 -19.31
C LYS A 108 11.83 22.21 -18.91
N PRO A 109 12.78 22.30 -19.85
CA PRO A 109 14.19 22.38 -19.49
C PRO A 109 14.47 23.71 -18.79
N VAL A 110 15.00 23.63 -17.56
CA VAL A 110 15.68 24.77 -16.93
C VAL A 110 16.88 25.09 -17.82
N LYS A 111 16.85 26.26 -18.46
CA LYS A 111 17.92 26.75 -19.31
C LYS A 111 18.91 27.49 -18.41
N ASN A 112 20.13 26.96 -18.33
CA ASN A 112 21.28 27.63 -17.73
C ASN A 112 21.61 28.93 -18.47
#